data_AF-A0A497NLT2-F1
#
_entry.id   AF-A0A497NLT2-F1
#
_cell.length_a   1.000
_cell.length_b   1.000
_cell.length_c   1.000
_cell.angle_alpha   90.00
_cell.angle_beta   90.00
_cell.angle_gamma   90.00
#
_symmetry.space_group_name_H-M   'P 1'
#
loop_
_entity.id
_entity.type
_entity.pdbx_description
1 polymer ?
#
loop_
_entity_poly.entity_id
_entity_poly.type
_entity_poly.pdbx_seq_one_letter_code
_entity_poly.pdbx_strand_id
1 'polypeptide(L)'
;MRREELEKVVTYLEKAIKELSSAAVDDERIMSRYAEHRVALELAKRGHVVQVLNERDDKRADIYLPEEGIKVEVKSGKFVYGSSCASFGSGRQIKEGRFDFCVFTPYNENEIKEFLVFSREELAEVANRPRVKFARFPNTNPCILIRCNGYDDLKGSS
;
A
#
# COMPACT_ATOMS: atom_id res chain seq x y z
N MET A 1 18.64 -4.00 -2.41
CA MET A 1 18.43 -4.96 -3.52
C MET A 1 18.79 -4.27 -4.82
N ARG A 2 19.43 -4.95 -5.78
CA ARG A 2 19.77 -4.30 -7.07
C ARG A 2 18.52 -4.19 -7.94
N ARG A 3 18.46 -3.16 -8.79
CA ARG A 3 17.32 -2.92 -9.70
C ARG A 3 16.97 -4.15 -10.55
N GLU A 4 17.96 -4.82 -11.12
CA GLU A 4 17.76 -6.02 -11.95
C GLU A 4 17.15 -7.19 -11.17
N GLU A 5 17.46 -7.31 -9.88
CA GLU A 5 16.87 -8.32 -9.00
C GLU A 5 15.39 -8.00 -8.73
N LEU A 6 15.08 -6.73 -8.48
CA LEU A 6 13.69 -6.27 -8.33
C LEU A 6 12.87 -6.48 -9.59
N GLU A 7 13.43 -6.17 -10.77
CA GLU A 7 12.76 -6.42 -12.06
C GLU A 7 12.40 -7.89 -12.21
N LYS A 8 13.33 -8.80 -11.90
CA LYS A 8 13.07 -10.25 -11.91
C LYS A 8 11.96 -10.66 -10.94
N VAL A 9 12.04 -10.20 -9.68
CA VAL A 9 11.03 -10.54 -8.66
C VAL A 9 9.64 -10.03 -9.05
N VAL A 10 9.54 -8.78 -9.53
CA VAL A 10 8.29 -8.20 -10.02
C VAL A 10 7.73 -9.04 -11.17
N THR A 11 8.53 -9.41 -12.16
CA THR A 11 8.07 -10.26 -13.26
C THR A 11 7.62 -11.65 -12.80
N TYR A 12 8.26 -12.25 -11.79
CA TYR A 12 7.80 -13.53 -11.25
C TYR A 12 6.48 -13.41 -10.49
N LEU A 13 6.31 -12.35 -9.70
CA LEU A 13 5.06 -12.08 -9.00
C LEU A 13 3.91 -11.80 -9.98
N GLU A 14 4.14 -11.00 -11.03
CA GLU A 14 3.16 -10.75 -12.10
C GLU A 14 2.68 -12.06 -12.76
N LYS A 15 3.61 -12.98 -13.04
CA LYS A 15 3.28 -14.30 -13.60
C LYS A 15 2.45 -15.12 -12.62
N ALA A 16 2.87 -15.21 -11.36
CA ALA A 16 2.15 -15.95 -10.33
C ALA A 16 0.73 -15.42 -10.13
N ILE A 17 0.56 -14.10 -10.06
CA ILE A 17 -0.75 -13.45 -9.95
C ILE A 17 -1.63 -13.81 -11.14
N LYS A 18 -1.09 -13.74 -12.37
CA LYS A 18 -1.82 -14.10 -13.58
C LYS A 18 -2.27 -15.56 -13.59
N GLU A 19 -1.41 -16.48 -13.14
CA GLU A 19 -1.73 -17.91 -13.03
C GLU A 19 -2.83 -18.15 -11.98
N LEU A 20 -2.73 -17.55 -10.80
CA LEU A 20 -3.75 -17.65 -9.74
C LEU A 20 -5.10 -17.10 -10.21
N SER A 21 -5.09 -15.93 -10.84
CA SER A 21 -6.29 -15.32 -11.41
C SER A 21 -6.94 -16.20 -12.48
N SER A 22 -6.14 -16.85 -13.34
CA SER A 22 -6.65 -17.81 -14.34
C SER A 22 -7.31 -19.03 -13.69
N ALA A 23 -6.90 -19.39 -12.47
CA ALA A 23 -7.50 -20.44 -11.66
C ALA A 23 -8.63 -19.94 -10.75
N ALA A 24 -9.09 -18.69 -10.93
CA ALA A 24 -10.08 -18.04 -10.06
C ALA A 24 -9.68 -17.99 -8.58
N VAL A 25 -8.38 -17.99 -8.29
CA VAL A 25 -7.81 -17.83 -6.95
C VAL A 25 -7.42 -16.37 -6.74
N ASP A 26 -8.02 -15.75 -5.72
CA ASP A 26 -7.71 -14.39 -5.29
C ASP A 26 -6.80 -14.45 -4.06
N ASP A 27 -5.52 -14.11 -4.22
CA ASP A 27 -4.54 -14.11 -3.13
C ASP A 27 -4.05 -12.67 -2.84
N GLU A 28 -4.69 -12.05 -1.84
CA GLU A 28 -4.36 -10.70 -1.38
C GLU A 28 -2.93 -10.59 -0.84
N ARG A 29 -2.35 -11.68 -0.32
CA ARG A 29 -0.99 -11.65 0.24
C ARG A 29 0.04 -11.55 -0.87
N ILE A 30 -0.14 -12.32 -1.94
CA ILE A 30 0.72 -12.20 -3.13
C ILE A 30 0.56 -10.82 -3.77
N MET A 31 -0.66 -10.28 -3.83
CA MET A 31 -0.88 -8.91 -4.33
C MET A 31 -0.19 -7.85 -3.46
N SER A 32 -0.21 -8.00 -2.13
CA SER A 32 0.55 -7.11 -1.23
C SER A 32 2.05 -7.16 -1.52
N ARG A 33 2.61 -8.38 -1.65
CA ARG A 33 4.03 -8.55 -1.97
C ARG A 33 4.40 -7.99 -3.34
N TYR A 34 3.54 -8.16 -4.32
CA TYR A 34 3.70 -7.55 -5.64
C TYR A 34 3.70 -6.03 -5.55
N ALA A 35 2.78 -5.42 -4.80
CA ALA A 35 2.75 -3.98 -4.59
C ALA A 35 4.04 -3.45 -3.95
N GLU A 36 4.51 -4.08 -2.87
CA GLU A 36 5.78 -3.72 -2.21
C GLU A 36 6.95 -3.72 -3.20
N HIS A 37 7.12 -4.81 -3.94
CA HIS A 37 8.23 -4.95 -4.88
C HIS A 37 8.09 -4.02 -6.09
N ARG A 38 6.85 -3.75 -6.54
CA ARG A 38 6.60 -2.82 -7.63
C ARG A 38 6.95 -1.39 -7.23
N VAL A 39 6.58 -0.96 -6.00
CA VAL A 39 6.98 0.33 -5.43
C VAL A 39 8.49 0.42 -5.30
N ALA A 40 9.14 -0.60 -4.75
CA ALA A 40 10.60 -0.65 -4.61
C ALA A 40 11.30 -0.53 -5.97
N LEU A 41 10.80 -1.22 -7.00
CA LEU A 41 11.31 -1.11 -8.36
C LEU A 41 11.15 0.31 -8.94
N GLU A 42 10.00 0.95 -8.71
CA GLU A 42 9.75 2.31 -9.17
C GLU A 42 10.67 3.34 -8.48
N LEU A 43 10.99 3.15 -7.21
CA LEU A 43 11.99 3.95 -6.49
C LEU A 43 13.40 3.70 -7.03
N ALA A 44 13.77 2.43 -7.25
CA ALA A 44 15.08 2.08 -7.81
C ALA A 44 15.29 2.63 -9.24
N LYS A 45 14.24 2.65 -10.08
CA LYS A 45 14.28 3.27 -11.41
C LYS A 45 14.53 4.78 -11.37
N ARG A 46 14.15 5.44 -10.28
CA ARG A 46 14.40 6.87 -10.02
C ARG A 46 15.79 7.13 -9.42
N GLY A 47 16.60 6.09 -9.21
CA GLY A 47 17.98 6.21 -8.73
C GLY A 47 18.16 5.99 -7.23
N HIS A 48 17.09 5.66 -6.49
CA HIS A 48 17.19 5.39 -5.06
C HIS A 48 17.79 4.00 -4.79
N VAL A 49 18.64 3.91 -3.77
CA VAL A 49 19.01 2.61 -3.18
C VAL A 49 17.83 2.15 -2.33
N VAL A 50 17.36 0.91 -2.54
CA VAL A 50 16.17 0.39 -1.86
C VAL A 50 16.46 -0.90 -1.10
N GLN A 51 15.85 -1.04 0.07
CA GLN A 51 15.80 -2.26 0.86
C GLN A 51 14.33 -2.62 1.10
N VAL A 52 13.87 -3.75 0.57
CA VAL A 52 12.55 -4.29 0.92
C VAL A 52 12.71 -5.03 2.25
N LEU A 53 11.91 -4.64 3.23
CA LEU A 53 11.95 -5.17 4.59
C LEU A 53 11.00 -6.37 4.69
N ASN A 54 11.46 -7.45 5.33
CA ASN A 54 10.62 -8.61 5.61
C ASN A 54 9.88 -8.42 6.93
N GLU A 55 8.68 -9.00 7.02
CA GLU A 55 7.81 -8.96 8.21
C GLU A 55 8.47 -9.46 9.51
N ARG A 56 9.59 -10.19 9.41
CA ARG A 56 10.24 -10.87 10.54
C ARG A 56 11.21 -9.99 11.33
N ASP A 57 11.79 -8.95 10.71
CA ASP A 57 12.99 -8.32 11.27
C ASP A 57 12.74 -6.94 11.90
N ASP A 58 11.70 -6.19 11.50
CA ASP A 58 11.27 -4.98 12.21
C ASP A 58 9.87 -4.55 11.77
N LYS A 59 8.94 -4.30 12.70
CA LYS A 59 7.53 -3.98 12.40
C LYS A 59 7.30 -2.52 11.95
N ARG A 60 8.25 -1.94 11.23
CA ARG A 60 8.31 -0.48 11.02
C ARG A 60 7.73 -0.03 9.68
N ALA A 61 8.23 -0.55 8.58
CA ALA A 61 7.81 -0.18 7.23
C ALA A 61 8.14 -1.32 6.26
N ASP A 62 7.59 -1.27 5.05
CA ASP A 62 7.80 -2.29 4.03
C ASP A 62 9.08 -2.05 3.21
N ILE A 63 9.49 -0.79 3.06
CA ILE A 63 10.66 -0.39 2.28
C ILE A 63 11.49 0.64 3.06
N TYR A 64 12.80 0.54 2.97
CA TYR A 64 13.75 1.50 3.52
C TYR A 64 14.69 2.02 2.43
N LEU A 65 14.88 3.34 2.42
CA LEU A 65 15.83 4.07 1.57
C LEU A 65 17.01 4.49 2.46
N PRO A 66 18.11 3.70 2.51
CA PRO A 66 19.15 3.87 3.50
C PRO A 66 19.99 5.13 3.35
N GLU A 67 20.14 5.67 2.14
CA GLU A 67 20.95 6.87 1.91
C GLU A 67 20.23 8.12 2.42
N GLU A 68 18.91 8.14 2.33
CA GLU A 68 18.04 9.23 2.77
C GLU A 68 17.51 9.02 4.19
N GLY A 69 17.65 7.82 4.76
CA GLY A 69 17.06 7.46 6.04
C GLY A 69 15.52 7.42 6.02
N ILE A 70 14.91 7.21 4.84
CA ILE A 70 13.46 7.29 4.63
C ILE A 70 12.84 5.89 4.72
N LYS A 71 11.73 5.77 5.45
CA LYS A 71 10.93 4.55 5.59
C LYS A 71 9.61 4.71 4.84
N VAL A 72 9.23 3.70 4.06
CA VAL A 72 8.04 3.73 3.20
C VAL A 72 7.14 2.54 3.54
N GLU A 73 5.91 2.83 3.93
CA GLU A 73 4.82 1.87 4.07
C GLU A 73 4.11 1.70 2.73
N VAL A 74 3.69 0.49 2.41
CA VAL A 74 2.87 0.19 1.24
C VAL A 74 1.50 -0.31 1.69
N LYS A 75 0.47 0.20 1.03
CA LYS A 75 -0.91 -0.22 1.20
C LYS A 75 -1.46 -0.58 -0.16
N SER A 76 -2.03 -1.76 -0.31
CA SER A 76 -2.75 -2.15 -1.51
C SER A 76 -4.25 -2.26 -1.23
N GLY A 77 -5.07 -2.05 -2.26
CA GLY A 77 -6.51 -2.20 -2.16
C GLY A 77 -7.11 -2.59 -3.50
N LYS A 78 -7.92 -3.65 -3.51
CA LYS A 78 -8.63 -4.09 -4.72
C LYS A 78 -9.74 -3.10 -5.07
N PHE A 79 -9.89 -2.79 -6.35
CA PHE A 79 -11.08 -2.09 -6.84
C PHE A 79 -12.30 -3.02 -6.76
N VAL A 80 -13.28 -2.63 -5.96
CA VAL A 80 -14.57 -3.29 -5.80
C VAL A 80 -15.65 -2.22 -5.94
N TYR A 81 -16.61 -2.45 -6.85
CA TYR A 81 -17.73 -1.53 -7.12
C TYR A 81 -17.30 -0.05 -7.36
N GLY A 82 -16.24 0.17 -8.13
CA GLY A 82 -15.77 1.53 -8.48
C GLY A 82 -14.89 2.20 -7.42
N SER A 83 -14.58 1.54 -6.31
CA SER A 83 -13.71 2.07 -5.25
C SER A 83 -12.64 1.08 -4.80
N SER A 84 -11.51 1.59 -4.30
CA SER A 84 -10.46 0.82 -3.66
C SER A 84 -10.18 1.44 -2.29
N CYS A 85 -10.02 0.58 -1.28
CA CYS A 85 -9.81 1.01 0.10
C CYS A 85 -8.64 0.29 0.76
N ALA A 86 -7.91 1.00 1.61
CA ALA A 86 -6.95 0.41 2.54
C ALA A 86 -7.05 1.08 3.92
N SER A 87 -6.78 0.30 4.97
CA SER A 87 -6.89 0.77 6.36
C SER A 87 -5.57 0.63 7.10
N PHE A 88 -5.27 1.62 7.94
CA PHE A 88 -4.16 1.55 8.91
C PHE A 88 -4.55 0.87 10.23
N GLY A 89 -5.73 0.23 10.28
CA GLY A 89 -6.24 -0.43 11.48
C GLY A 89 -6.48 0.56 12.61
N SER A 90 -5.75 0.40 13.72
CA SER A 90 -5.77 1.32 14.87
C SER A 90 -4.90 2.58 14.68
N GLY A 91 -4.33 2.78 13.49
CA GLY A 91 -3.48 3.95 13.20
C GLY A 91 -2.17 3.99 13.97
N ARG A 92 -1.82 2.93 14.73
CA ARG A 92 -0.63 2.87 15.58
C ARG A 92 0.66 3.17 14.83
N GLN A 93 0.78 2.66 13.60
CA GLN A 93 1.94 2.89 12.73
C GLN A 93 2.14 4.36 12.34
N ILE A 94 1.06 5.12 12.13
CA ILE A 94 1.10 6.57 11.88
C ILE A 94 1.53 7.29 13.17
N LYS A 95 0.93 6.94 14.31
CA LYS A 95 1.19 7.59 15.62
C LYS A 95 2.61 7.37 16.13
N GLU A 96 3.15 6.16 15.94
CA GLU A 96 4.49 5.78 16.41
C GLU A 96 5.60 6.17 15.42
N GLY A 97 5.28 6.91 14.34
CA GLY A 97 6.30 7.37 13.39
C GLY A 97 7.02 6.22 12.67
N ARG A 98 6.31 5.12 12.40
CA ARG A 98 6.95 3.90 11.91
C ARG A 98 7.45 4.03 10.47
N PHE A 99 6.82 4.87 9.67
CA PHE A 99 7.21 5.22 8.32
C PHE A 99 7.21 6.76 8.13
N ASP A 100 7.82 7.23 7.05
CA ASP A 100 7.84 8.65 6.66
C ASP A 100 6.87 8.93 5.52
N PHE A 101 6.75 7.98 4.58
CA PHE A 101 5.75 8.02 3.50
C PHE A 101 4.92 6.73 3.47
N CYS A 102 3.68 6.85 3.00
CA CYS A 102 2.87 5.72 2.58
C CYS A 102 2.62 5.81 1.09
N VAL A 103 2.75 4.69 0.39
CA VAL A 103 2.31 4.53 -0.99
C VAL A 103 1.08 3.64 -1.02
N PHE A 104 -0.06 4.20 -1.44
CA PHE A 104 -1.29 3.45 -1.69
C PHE A 104 -1.38 3.06 -3.17
N THR A 105 -1.46 1.75 -3.40
CA THR A 105 -1.50 1.14 -4.73
C THR A 105 -2.85 0.46 -4.95
N PRO A 106 -3.86 1.20 -5.44
CA PRO A 106 -5.10 0.58 -5.83
C PRO A 106 -4.86 -0.31 -7.06
N TYR A 107 -5.48 -1.50 -7.08
CA TYR A 107 -5.30 -2.48 -8.14
C TYR A 107 -6.64 -3.02 -8.64
N ASN A 108 -6.71 -3.38 -9.92
CA ASN A 108 -7.79 -4.20 -10.44
C ASN A 108 -7.22 -5.56 -10.83
N GLU A 109 -7.98 -6.64 -10.68
CA GLU A 109 -7.58 -7.99 -11.08
C GLU A 109 -6.12 -8.30 -10.73
N ASN A 110 -5.20 -8.07 -11.68
CA ASN A 110 -3.79 -8.40 -11.61
C ASN A 110 -2.84 -7.19 -11.80
N GLU A 111 -3.34 -5.96 -11.80
CA GLU A 111 -2.58 -4.76 -12.17
C GLU A 111 -2.77 -3.59 -11.20
N ILE A 112 -1.65 -2.99 -10.78
CA ILE A 112 -1.63 -1.73 -10.02
C ILE A 112 -1.92 -0.57 -10.97
N LYS A 113 -2.89 0.26 -10.63
CA LYS A 113 -3.33 1.37 -11.49
C LYS A 113 -2.53 2.64 -11.31
N GLU A 114 -2.17 2.93 -10.06
CA GLU A 114 -1.51 4.19 -9.71
C GLU A 114 -0.75 4.02 -8.40
N PHE A 115 0.15 4.99 -8.15
CA PHE A 115 0.90 5.10 -6.91
C PHE A 115 0.52 6.44 -6.26
N LEU A 116 -0.34 6.36 -5.25
CA LEU A 116 -0.77 7.54 -4.48
C LEU A 116 0.15 7.68 -3.27
N VAL A 117 0.94 8.75 -3.24
CA VAL A 117 1.95 8.96 -2.20
C VAL A 117 1.44 9.97 -1.18
N PHE A 118 1.55 9.62 0.09
CA PHE A 118 1.18 10.48 1.21
C PHE A 118 2.35 10.55 2.19
N SER A 119 2.66 11.76 2.64
CA SER A 119 3.52 11.94 3.83
C SER A 119 2.80 11.41 5.07
N ARG A 120 3.58 10.99 6.07
CA ARG A 120 3.02 10.62 7.37
C ARG A 120 2.25 11.79 8.00
N GLU A 121 2.71 13.03 7.80
CA GLU A 121 2.08 14.24 8.31
C GLU A 121 0.66 14.43 7.77
N GLU A 122 0.46 14.30 6.45
CA GLU A 122 -0.87 14.36 5.82
C GLU A 122 -1.79 13.28 6.38
N LEU A 123 -1.26 12.06 6.54
CA LEU A 123 -2.01 10.98 7.15
C LEU A 123 -2.33 11.28 8.61
N ALA A 124 -1.39 11.82 9.38
CA ALA A 124 -1.59 12.17 10.78
C ALA A 124 -2.67 13.26 10.96
N GLU A 125 -2.71 14.28 10.10
CA GLU A 125 -3.75 15.30 10.10
C GLU A 125 -5.14 14.68 9.94
N VAL A 126 -5.29 13.81 8.93
CA VAL A 126 -6.55 13.11 8.66
C VAL A 126 -6.92 12.17 9.79
N ALA A 127 -5.93 11.45 10.31
CA ALA A 127 -6.07 10.46 11.34
C ALA A 127 -6.58 11.12 12.65
N ASN A 128 -6.13 12.34 12.96
CA ASN A 128 -6.60 13.09 14.14
C ASN A 128 -8.07 13.57 14.04
N ARG A 129 -8.76 13.36 12.92
CA ARG A 129 -10.19 13.66 12.74
C ARG A 129 -11.01 12.37 12.74
N PRO A 130 -11.81 12.08 13.80
CA PRO A 130 -12.61 10.85 13.87
C PRO A 130 -13.58 10.71 12.70
N ARG A 131 -13.49 9.62 11.94
CA ARG A 131 -14.40 9.28 10.82
C ARG A 131 -15.37 8.18 11.22
N VAL A 132 -16.24 8.49 12.18
CA VAL A 132 -17.07 7.51 12.92
C VAL A 132 -17.91 6.60 12.01
N LYS A 133 -18.35 7.12 10.85
CA LYS A 133 -19.18 6.39 9.90
C LYS A 133 -18.44 5.40 9.00
N PHE A 134 -17.13 5.57 8.81
CA PHE A 134 -16.34 4.78 7.85
C PHE A 134 -15.43 3.78 8.55
N ALA A 135 -15.33 3.85 9.86
CA ALA A 135 -14.26 3.24 10.60
C ALA A 135 -14.71 2.20 11.61
N ARG A 136 -14.09 1.02 11.54
CA ARG A 136 -14.26 -0.04 12.54
C ARG A 136 -13.81 0.39 13.95
N PHE A 137 -12.79 1.24 14.05
CA PHE A 137 -12.27 1.74 15.34
C PHE A 137 -12.21 3.28 15.39
N PRO A 138 -13.36 3.94 15.58
CA PRO A 138 -13.47 5.39 15.46
C PRO A 138 -12.69 6.16 16.52
N ASN A 139 -12.48 5.55 17.70
CA ASN A 139 -11.85 6.18 18.85
C ASN A 139 -10.33 5.94 18.93
N THR A 140 -9.80 5.00 18.14
CA THR A 140 -8.37 4.68 18.16
C THR A 140 -7.62 5.18 16.94
N ASN A 141 -8.31 5.91 16.04
CA ASN A 141 -7.82 6.57 14.84
C ASN A 141 -7.78 5.66 13.58
N PRO A 142 -8.82 5.73 12.74
CA PRO A 142 -8.97 4.95 11.54
C PRO A 142 -8.67 5.79 10.30
N CYS A 143 -7.40 6.01 10.02
CA CYS A 143 -7.01 6.52 8.70
C CYS A 143 -7.38 5.45 7.65
N ILE A 144 -8.29 5.80 6.75
CA ILE A 144 -8.73 4.97 5.63
C ILE A 144 -8.41 5.73 4.35
N LEU A 145 -7.66 5.07 3.49
CA LEU A 145 -7.38 5.55 2.14
C LEU A 145 -8.49 5.04 1.24
N ILE A 146 -9.13 5.94 0.51
CA ILE A 146 -10.21 5.62 -0.41
C ILE A 146 -9.86 6.24 -1.76
N ARG A 147 -9.88 5.42 -2.80
CA ARG A 147 -9.79 5.85 -4.18
C ARG A 147 -11.08 5.47 -4.88
N CYS A 148 -11.83 6.45 -5.35
CA CYS A 148 -13.09 6.30 -6.09
C CYS A 148 -13.00 7.01 -7.45
N ASN A 149 -13.65 6.49 -8.49
CA ASN A 149 -13.64 7.11 -9.82
C ASN A 149 -14.46 8.41 -9.83
N GLY A 150 -15.53 8.47 -9.05
CA GLY A 150 -16.34 9.66 -8.82
C GLY A 150 -16.90 9.72 -7.40
N TYR A 151 -17.50 10.87 -7.05
CA TYR A 151 -18.09 11.08 -5.71
C TYR A 151 -19.27 10.13 -5.43
N ASP A 152 -20.00 9.71 -6.47
CA ASP A 152 -21.15 8.82 -6.32
C ASP A 152 -20.77 7.39 -5.94
N ASP A 153 -19.54 6.95 -6.23
CA ASP A 153 -19.03 5.63 -5.81
C ASP A 153 -18.91 5.53 -4.27
N LEU A 154 -18.86 6.66 -3.56
CA LEU A 154 -18.84 6.71 -2.09
C LEU A 154 -20.24 6.51 -1.46
N LYS A 155 -21.30 6.60 -2.26
CA LYS A 155 -22.70 6.52 -1.78
C LYS A 155 -23.25 5.08 -1.80
N GLY A 156 -22.56 4.14 -2.45
CA GLY A 156 -23.01 2.75 -2.65
C GLY A 156 -22.57 1.75 -1.58
N SER A 157 -21.92 2.18 -0.50
CA SER A 157 -21.40 1.31 0.57
C SER A 157 -22.23 1.38 1.85
N SER A 158 -23.54 1.21 1.74
CA SER A 158 -24.48 1.13 2.87
C SER A 158 -24.86 -0.31 3.19
#